data_AF-A0A8S0T789-F1
#
_entry.id   AF-A0A8S0T789-F1
#
_cell.length_a   1.000
_cell.length_b   1.000
_cell.length_c   1.000
_cell.angle_alpha   90.00
_cell.angle_beta   90.00
_cell.angle_gamma   90.00
#
_symmetry.space_group_name_H-M   'P 1'
#
loop_
_entity.id
_entity.type
_entity.pdbx_description
1 polymer ?
#
loop_
_entity_poly.entity_id
_entity_poly.type
_entity_poly.pdbx_seq_one_letter_code
_entity_poly.pdbx_strand_id
1 'polypeptide(L)'
;MEILLKLHPLSPLKRTLSTNNVQASDVRPVSVLEETLNYVLNLLKSDCRFEVVHDFIFDRTRSVRQDLTMQNVTNDQAIRMYERMVKFHILSHHKLPKCGSPDIASIRHLNMEQLTKALTSLFNLYEANRAPHSIYKDEAEFHSYYVLLHLCSDNQGESLSLWFRHVPFVIMKSKEMCFARRILRFFRLGNYKQLIYTTEAEASYLQYCIIERYISEIRALALSCVNYGGYKLQPYPLTHLSNLLMMQESDLESLCVDCGLQTSSDGIGKVLLSTKLTSSCNPKRGYQKYCELVSERLERLAAEVSEL
;
A
#
# COMPACT_ATOMS: atom_id res chain seq x y z
N MET A 1 -4.52 -13.57 -27.85
CA MET A 1 -5.61 -14.57 -27.93
C MET A 1 -5.25 -15.92 -27.31
N GLU A 2 -3.97 -16.30 -27.15
CA GLU A 2 -3.58 -17.57 -26.50
C GLU A 2 -3.74 -17.61 -24.96
N ILE A 3 -3.77 -16.46 -24.28
CA ILE A 3 -3.92 -16.40 -22.81
C ILE A 3 -5.34 -16.80 -22.38
N LEU A 4 -6.38 -16.43 -23.13
CA LEU A 4 -7.77 -16.81 -22.85
C LEU A 4 -8.00 -18.33 -22.99
N LEU A 5 -7.20 -19.01 -23.82
CA LEU A 5 -7.31 -20.46 -24.03
C LEU A 5 -6.58 -21.26 -22.93
N LYS A 6 -5.51 -20.72 -22.32
CA LYS A 6 -4.82 -21.38 -21.18
C LYS A 6 -5.46 -21.10 -19.82
N LEU A 7 -6.32 -20.09 -19.70
CA LEU A 7 -7.02 -19.71 -18.46
C LEU A 7 -8.38 -20.41 -18.25
N HIS A 8 -8.84 -21.21 -19.20
CA HIS A 8 -10.07 -22.01 -19.10
C HIS A 8 -9.72 -23.45 -18.68
N PRO A 9 -9.79 -23.75 -17.36
CA PRO A 9 -10.96 -24.51 -16.92
C PRO A 9 -11.46 -24.08 -15.52
N LEU A 10 -11.35 -22.81 -15.14
CA LEU A 10 -12.03 -22.31 -13.94
C LEU A 10 -13.38 -21.71 -14.32
N SER A 11 -14.42 -22.14 -13.60
CA SER A 11 -15.83 -21.86 -13.89
C SER A 11 -16.11 -20.39 -14.25
N PRO A 12 -17.04 -20.10 -15.18
CA PRO A 12 -17.35 -18.74 -15.58
C PRO A 12 -17.78 -17.88 -14.39
N LEU A 13 -17.25 -16.65 -14.34
CA LEU A 13 -17.74 -15.56 -13.47
C LEU A 13 -19.26 -15.41 -13.63
N LYS A 14 -20.05 -15.79 -12.62
CA LYS A 14 -21.42 -15.30 -12.49
C LYS A 14 -21.33 -13.85 -11.97
N ARG A 15 -21.35 -12.88 -12.90
CA ARG A 15 -21.54 -11.45 -12.55
C ARG A 15 -22.83 -11.31 -11.74
N THR A 16 -22.82 -10.37 -10.79
CA THR A 16 -23.91 -9.94 -9.91
C THR A 16 -25.19 -10.76 -10.06
N LEU A 17 -25.33 -11.80 -9.23
CA LEU A 17 -26.49 -12.68 -9.23
C LEU A 17 -27.75 -11.84 -9.07
N SER A 18 -28.50 -11.70 -10.16
CA SER A 18 -29.90 -11.32 -10.11
C SER A 18 -30.58 -12.34 -9.20
N THR A 19 -31.00 -11.86 -8.03
CA THR A 19 -31.76 -12.59 -7.03
C THR A 19 -32.90 -13.32 -7.74
N ASN A 20 -32.88 -14.65 -7.74
CA ASN A 20 -34.08 -15.47 -7.54
C ASN A 20 -33.86 -16.99 -7.49
N ASN A 21 -32.68 -17.57 -7.77
CA ASN A 21 -32.39 -19.00 -7.50
C ASN A 21 -30.88 -19.31 -7.51
N VAL A 22 -30.21 -19.20 -6.37
CA VAL A 22 -28.83 -19.71 -6.20
C VAL A 22 -28.92 -21.14 -5.69
N GLN A 23 -28.41 -22.11 -6.46
CA GLN A 23 -28.36 -23.51 -6.02
C GLN A 23 -27.05 -23.82 -5.28
N ALA A 24 -27.05 -24.85 -4.43
CA ALA A 24 -25.85 -25.27 -3.70
C ALA A 24 -24.68 -25.64 -4.64
N SER A 25 -24.97 -26.18 -5.83
CA SER A 25 -23.98 -26.48 -6.88
C SER A 25 -23.37 -25.23 -7.53
N ASP A 26 -23.95 -24.06 -7.33
CA ASP A 26 -23.43 -22.79 -7.88
C ASP A 26 -22.31 -22.19 -7.04
N VAL A 27 -22.07 -22.73 -5.84
CA VAL A 27 -21.08 -22.23 -4.89
C VAL A 27 -19.98 -23.27 -4.70
N ARG A 28 -18.71 -22.86 -4.87
CA ARG A 28 -17.56 -23.77 -4.73
C ARG A 28 -17.35 -24.17 -3.27
N PRO A 29 -17.11 -25.45 -2.96
CA PRO A 29 -16.70 -25.89 -1.63
C PRO A 29 -15.39 -25.24 -1.17
N VAL A 30 -15.19 -25.13 0.14
CA VAL A 30 -14.03 -24.43 0.74
C VAL A 30 -12.68 -24.98 0.27
N SER A 31 -12.54 -26.29 0.10
CA SER A 31 -11.31 -26.91 -0.44
C SER A 31 -10.99 -26.40 -1.85
N VAL A 32 -12.01 -26.35 -2.72
CA VAL A 32 -11.88 -25.86 -4.10
C VAL A 32 -11.57 -24.36 -4.12
N LEU A 33 -12.08 -23.58 -3.16
CA LEU A 33 -11.76 -22.16 -3.03
C LEU A 33 -10.29 -21.94 -2.67
N GLU A 34 -9.72 -22.73 -1.76
CA GLU A 34 -8.30 -22.64 -1.39
C GLU A 34 -7.40 -23.05 -2.56
N GLU A 35 -7.72 -24.14 -3.26
CA GLU A 35 -7.01 -24.55 -4.48
C GLU A 35 -7.09 -23.48 -5.58
N THR A 36 -8.27 -22.89 -5.77
CA THR A 36 -8.47 -21.78 -6.72
C THR A 36 -7.59 -20.59 -6.34
N LEU A 37 -7.58 -20.19 -5.07
CA LEU A 37 -6.78 -19.08 -4.60
C LEU A 37 -5.28 -19.36 -4.78
N ASN A 38 -4.82 -20.58 -4.48
CA ASN A 38 -3.45 -21.02 -4.72
C ASN A 38 -3.06 -20.87 -6.20
N TYR A 39 -3.87 -21.43 -7.09
CA TYR A 39 -3.63 -21.35 -8.53
C TYR A 39 -3.59 -19.90 -9.02
N VAL A 40 -4.59 -19.11 -8.62
CA VAL A 40 -4.74 -17.73 -9.08
C VAL A 40 -3.57 -16.86 -8.58
N LEU A 41 -3.17 -16.97 -7.32
CA LEU A 41 -2.04 -16.20 -6.79
C LEU A 41 -0.70 -16.62 -7.39
N ASN A 42 -0.52 -17.89 -7.76
CA ASN A 42 0.68 -18.34 -8.47
C ASN A 42 0.86 -17.67 -9.84
N LEU A 43 -0.20 -17.10 -10.44
CA LEU A 43 -0.11 -16.34 -11.69
C LEU A 43 0.69 -15.03 -11.54
N LEU A 44 0.93 -14.55 -10.31
CA LEU A 44 1.84 -13.43 -10.05
C LEU A 44 3.27 -13.69 -10.52
N LYS A 45 3.65 -14.97 -10.66
CA LYS A 45 4.96 -15.43 -11.14
C LYS A 45 5.01 -15.60 -12.66
N SER A 46 3.93 -15.28 -13.37
CA SER A 46 3.91 -15.36 -14.84
C SER A 46 4.66 -14.19 -15.48
N ASP A 47 5.20 -14.43 -16.67
CA ASP A 47 5.86 -13.38 -17.48
C ASP A 47 4.87 -12.41 -18.16
N CYS A 48 3.59 -12.50 -17.81
CA CYS A 48 2.55 -11.63 -18.34
C CYS A 48 2.67 -10.22 -17.76
N ARG A 49 2.14 -9.26 -18.51
CA ARG A 49 1.94 -7.89 -18.04
C ARG A 49 1.18 -7.86 -16.71
N PHE A 50 1.71 -7.15 -15.72
CA PHE A 50 1.17 -7.14 -14.36
C PHE A 50 -0.29 -6.68 -14.30
N GLU A 51 -0.70 -5.71 -15.11
CA GLU A 51 -2.07 -5.19 -15.13
C GLU A 51 -3.07 -6.25 -15.59
N VAL A 52 -2.69 -7.06 -16.57
CA VAL A 52 -3.51 -8.15 -17.10
C VAL A 52 -3.66 -9.26 -16.05
N VAL A 53 -2.57 -9.60 -15.38
CA VAL A 53 -2.57 -10.58 -14.29
C VAL A 53 -3.38 -10.06 -13.10
N HIS A 54 -3.18 -8.79 -12.73
CA HIS A 54 -3.92 -8.11 -11.67
C HIS A 54 -5.42 -8.21 -11.90
N ASP A 55 -5.92 -7.83 -13.07
CA ASP A 55 -7.36 -7.79 -13.33
C ASP A 55 -7.99 -9.18 -13.20
N PHE A 56 -7.29 -10.21 -13.70
CA PHE A 56 -7.72 -11.59 -13.55
C PHE A 56 -7.75 -12.03 -12.07
N ILE A 57 -6.66 -11.79 -11.33
CA ILE A 57 -6.58 -12.17 -9.91
C ILE A 57 -7.60 -11.40 -9.09
N PHE A 58 -7.74 -10.09 -9.31
CA PHE A 58 -8.70 -9.21 -8.66
C PHE A 58 -10.13 -9.72 -8.78
N ASP A 59 -10.55 -10.11 -9.99
CA ASP A 59 -11.88 -10.67 -10.21
C ASP A 59 -12.05 -12.03 -9.52
N ARG A 60 -11.02 -12.88 -9.57
CA ARG A 60 -11.06 -14.22 -8.96
C ARG A 60 -11.05 -14.17 -7.44
N THR A 61 -10.24 -13.31 -6.81
CA THR A 61 -10.22 -13.14 -5.34
C THR A 61 -11.52 -12.52 -4.84
N ARG A 62 -12.12 -11.58 -5.58
CA ARG A 62 -13.47 -11.08 -5.30
C ARG A 62 -14.51 -12.20 -5.32
N SER A 63 -14.46 -13.06 -6.35
CA SER A 63 -15.37 -14.22 -6.46
C SER A 63 -15.16 -15.24 -5.33
N VAL A 64 -13.91 -15.53 -4.94
CA VAL A 64 -13.63 -16.40 -3.79
C VAL A 64 -14.23 -15.84 -2.50
N ARG A 65 -14.07 -14.53 -2.23
CA ARG A 65 -14.69 -13.88 -1.07
C ARG A 65 -16.21 -13.95 -1.07
N GLN A 66 -16.83 -13.81 -2.24
CA GLN A 66 -18.28 -13.95 -2.38
C GLN A 66 -18.74 -15.36 -1.98
N ASP A 67 -18.07 -16.39 -2.47
CA ASP A 67 -18.41 -17.78 -2.13
C ASP A 67 -18.19 -18.10 -0.65
N LEU A 68 -17.11 -17.60 -0.03
CA LEU A 68 -16.88 -17.74 1.41
C LEU A 68 -17.99 -17.07 2.23
N THR A 69 -18.43 -15.89 1.80
CA THR A 69 -19.50 -15.14 2.46
C THR A 69 -20.84 -15.86 2.31
N MET A 70 -21.17 -16.35 1.10
CA MET A 70 -22.42 -17.09 0.85
C MET A 70 -22.52 -18.38 1.68
N GLN A 71 -21.38 -19.03 1.94
CA GLN A 71 -21.30 -20.24 2.77
C GLN A 71 -21.17 -19.96 4.28
N ASN A 72 -21.05 -18.69 4.71
CA ASN A 72 -20.77 -18.30 6.09
C ASN A 72 -19.53 -19.02 6.69
N VAL A 73 -18.47 -19.18 5.90
CA VAL A 73 -17.25 -19.86 6.34
C VAL A 73 -16.48 -18.97 7.31
N THR A 74 -16.28 -19.43 8.54
CA THR A 74 -15.59 -18.65 9.58
C THR A 74 -14.30 -19.29 10.11
N ASN A 75 -13.88 -20.46 9.63
CA ASN A 75 -12.74 -21.19 10.19
C ASN A 75 -11.35 -20.56 9.89
N ASP A 76 -10.30 -21.12 10.49
CA ASP A 76 -8.90 -20.70 10.28
C ASP A 76 -8.44 -20.77 8.81
N GLN A 77 -9.05 -21.65 8.01
CA GLN A 77 -8.77 -21.73 6.58
C GLN A 77 -9.27 -20.48 5.84
N ALA A 78 -10.46 -19.98 6.19
CA ALA A 78 -10.95 -18.70 5.67
C ALA A 78 -10.02 -17.55 6.07
N ILE A 79 -9.57 -17.50 7.32
CA ILE A 79 -8.62 -16.48 7.80
C ILE A 79 -7.37 -16.47 6.90
N ARG A 80 -6.70 -17.62 6.71
CA ARG A 80 -5.51 -17.72 5.84
C ARG A 80 -5.77 -17.28 4.39
N MET A 81 -6.94 -17.58 3.85
CA MET A 81 -7.32 -17.13 2.50
C MET A 81 -7.46 -15.60 2.45
N TYR A 82 -8.14 -14.99 3.43
CA TYR A 82 -8.28 -13.53 3.52
C TYR A 82 -6.94 -12.82 3.71
N GLU A 83 -6.07 -13.35 4.57
CA GLU A 83 -4.70 -12.84 4.75
C GLU A 83 -3.96 -12.75 3.41
N ARG A 84 -4.00 -13.82 2.60
CA ARG A 84 -3.34 -13.86 1.27
C ARG A 84 -3.98 -12.91 0.26
N MET A 85 -5.30 -12.79 0.25
CA MET A 85 -6.00 -11.83 -0.62
C MET A 85 -5.66 -10.38 -0.25
N VAL A 86 -5.57 -10.06 1.05
CA VAL A 86 -5.13 -8.73 1.52
C VAL A 86 -3.68 -8.44 1.09
N LYS A 87 -2.76 -9.41 1.27
CA LYS A 87 -1.37 -9.28 0.83
C LYS A 87 -1.28 -9.02 -0.69
N PHE A 88 -2.06 -9.75 -1.50
CA PHE A 88 -2.16 -9.49 -2.94
C PHE A 88 -2.63 -8.08 -3.26
N HIS A 89 -3.70 -7.60 -2.61
CA HIS A 89 -4.23 -6.26 -2.88
C HIS A 89 -3.25 -5.14 -2.46
N ILE A 90 -2.50 -5.32 -1.37
CA ILE A 90 -1.42 -4.38 -0.97
C ILE A 90 -0.33 -4.34 -2.02
N LEU A 91 0.19 -5.50 -2.44
CA LEU A 91 1.22 -5.58 -3.48
C LEU A 91 0.75 -4.98 -4.81
N SER A 92 -0.50 -5.26 -5.19
CA SER A 92 -1.10 -4.70 -6.38
C SER A 92 -1.23 -3.20 -6.32
N HIS A 93 -1.63 -2.66 -5.16
CA HIS A 93 -1.73 -1.22 -4.97
C HIS A 93 -0.38 -0.50 -5.14
N HIS A 94 0.70 -1.16 -4.74
CA HIS A 94 2.08 -0.69 -4.89
C HIS A 94 2.60 -0.81 -6.33
N LYS A 95 2.30 -1.92 -7.04
CA LYS A 95 2.81 -2.17 -8.41
C LYS A 95 2.03 -1.45 -9.51
N LEU A 96 0.70 -1.30 -9.39
CA LEU A 96 -0.15 -0.68 -10.41
C LEU A 96 0.30 0.72 -10.87
N PRO A 97 0.75 1.64 -10.00
CA PRO A 97 1.37 2.91 -10.40
C PRO A 97 2.47 2.81 -11.46
N LYS A 98 3.27 1.73 -11.44
CA LYS A 98 4.46 1.56 -12.27
C LYS A 98 4.14 1.07 -13.70
N CYS A 99 2.86 0.84 -14.00
CA CYS A 99 2.40 0.11 -15.18
C CYS A 99 2.05 0.99 -16.41
N GLY A 100 2.00 2.32 -16.26
CA GLY A 100 1.82 3.26 -17.38
C GLY A 100 0.47 3.22 -18.14
N SER A 101 -0.50 2.41 -17.72
CA SER A 101 -1.84 2.33 -18.30
C SER A 101 -2.71 3.58 -18.04
N PRO A 102 -3.52 4.04 -19.01
CA PRO A 102 -4.38 5.22 -18.86
C PRO A 102 -5.46 5.07 -17.78
N ASP A 103 -5.92 3.84 -17.50
CA ASP A 103 -6.99 3.56 -16.54
C ASP A 103 -6.49 3.24 -15.12
N ILE A 104 -5.20 3.45 -14.83
CA ILE A 104 -4.60 3.08 -13.53
C ILE A 104 -5.33 3.70 -12.34
N ALA A 105 -5.84 4.93 -12.47
CA ALA A 105 -6.52 5.61 -11.36
C ALA A 105 -7.79 4.86 -10.91
N SER A 106 -8.62 4.42 -11.86
CA SER A 106 -9.85 3.70 -11.57
C SER A 106 -9.55 2.29 -11.06
N ILE A 107 -8.59 1.58 -11.66
CA ILE A 107 -8.14 0.25 -11.23
C ILE A 107 -7.63 0.31 -9.79
N ARG A 108 -6.81 1.31 -9.44
CA ARG A 108 -6.31 1.51 -8.07
C ARG A 108 -7.42 1.80 -7.07
N HIS A 109 -8.41 2.60 -7.47
CA HIS A 109 -9.55 2.89 -6.61
C HIS A 109 -10.35 1.61 -6.30
N LEU A 110 -10.65 0.81 -7.32
CA LEU A 110 -11.34 -0.47 -7.16
C LEU A 110 -10.52 -1.48 -6.33
N ASN A 111 -9.20 -1.54 -6.56
CA ASN A 111 -8.29 -2.35 -5.75
C ASN A 111 -8.33 -1.94 -4.26
N MET A 112 -8.30 -0.63 -3.98
CA MET A 112 -8.39 -0.12 -2.61
C MET A 112 -9.75 -0.46 -1.95
N GLU A 113 -10.84 -0.38 -2.71
CA GLU A 113 -12.16 -0.78 -2.21
C GLU A 113 -12.21 -2.27 -1.83
N GLN A 114 -11.64 -3.15 -2.66
CA GLN A 114 -11.57 -4.57 -2.35
C GLN A 114 -10.61 -4.88 -1.21
N LEU A 115 -9.49 -4.17 -1.10
CA LEU A 115 -8.56 -4.25 0.02
C LEU A 115 -9.26 -3.93 1.34
N THR A 116 -9.97 -2.81 1.41
CA THR A 116 -10.71 -2.39 2.61
C THR A 116 -11.76 -3.43 2.98
N LYS A 117 -12.55 -3.91 2.00
CA LYS A 117 -13.57 -4.95 2.27
C LYS A 117 -12.95 -6.26 2.74
N ALA A 118 -11.81 -6.67 2.17
CA ALA A 118 -11.10 -7.88 2.60
C ALA A 118 -10.54 -7.75 4.02
N LEU A 119 -9.96 -6.59 4.37
CA LEU A 119 -9.49 -6.29 5.73
C LEU A 119 -10.64 -6.29 6.75
N THR A 120 -11.78 -5.66 6.44
CA THR A 120 -12.95 -5.66 7.32
C THR A 120 -13.45 -7.09 7.57
N SER A 121 -13.58 -7.91 6.52
CA SER A 121 -13.95 -9.32 6.69
C SER A 121 -12.92 -10.10 7.51
N LEU A 122 -11.62 -9.86 7.29
CA LEU A 122 -10.55 -10.51 8.04
C LEU A 122 -10.61 -10.15 9.53
N PHE A 123 -10.85 -8.88 9.88
CA PHE A 123 -10.99 -8.48 11.28
C PHE A 123 -12.21 -9.12 11.93
N ASN A 124 -13.36 -9.15 11.24
CA ASN A 124 -14.54 -9.84 11.75
C ASN A 124 -14.28 -11.34 11.98
N LEU A 125 -13.49 -11.99 11.11
CA LEU A 125 -13.09 -13.39 11.28
C LEU A 125 -12.17 -13.57 12.49
N TYR A 126 -11.18 -12.69 12.69
CA TYR A 126 -10.36 -12.74 13.89
C TYR A 126 -11.19 -12.58 15.15
N GLU A 127 -12.12 -11.63 15.18
CA GLU A 127 -12.99 -11.43 16.34
C GLU A 127 -13.91 -12.62 16.61
N ALA A 128 -14.54 -13.18 15.56
CA ALA A 128 -15.48 -14.28 15.69
C ALA A 128 -14.82 -15.59 16.17
N ASN A 129 -13.54 -15.79 15.89
CA ASN A 129 -12.81 -17.01 16.25
C ASN A 129 -11.81 -16.80 17.41
N ARG A 130 -11.79 -15.61 18.02
CA ARG A 130 -10.84 -15.29 19.07
C ARG A 130 -11.11 -16.12 20.33
N ALA A 131 -10.21 -17.04 20.66
CA ALA A 131 -10.20 -17.66 21.98
C ALA A 131 -9.77 -16.63 23.05
N PRO A 132 -10.27 -16.72 24.29
CA PRO A 132 -9.90 -15.81 25.37
C PRO A 132 -8.37 -15.68 25.51
N HIS A 133 -7.87 -14.45 25.57
CA HIS A 133 -6.44 -14.12 25.69
C HIS A 133 -5.50 -14.62 24.57
N SER A 134 -6.05 -15.05 23.43
CA SER A 134 -5.27 -15.42 22.25
C SER A 134 -5.34 -14.33 21.17
N ILE A 135 -4.28 -14.25 20.36
CA ILE A 135 -4.25 -13.46 19.12
C ILE A 135 -3.71 -14.34 18.00
N TYR A 136 -4.15 -14.10 16.77
CA TYR A 136 -3.56 -14.77 15.63
C TYR A 136 -2.16 -14.22 15.35
N LYS A 137 -1.26 -15.09 14.86
CA LYS A 137 0.17 -14.77 14.67
C LYS A 137 0.39 -13.49 13.85
N ASP A 138 -0.34 -13.35 12.74
CA ASP A 138 -0.16 -12.24 11.80
C ASP A 138 -1.15 -11.09 12.04
N GLU A 139 -2.06 -11.22 13.00
CA GLU A 139 -3.18 -10.30 13.24
C GLU A 139 -2.73 -8.86 13.47
N ALA A 140 -1.66 -8.70 14.25
CA ALA A 140 -1.05 -7.41 14.53
C ALA A 140 -0.54 -6.72 13.26
N GLU A 141 -0.01 -7.49 12.31
CA GLU A 141 0.49 -6.98 11.04
C GLU A 141 -0.65 -6.42 10.19
N PHE A 142 -1.76 -7.16 10.08
CA PHE A 142 -2.94 -6.70 9.33
C PHE A 142 -3.61 -5.47 9.94
N HIS A 143 -3.68 -5.38 11.27
CA HIS A 143 -4.16 -4.17 11.95
C HIS A 143 -3.23 -2.98 11.68
N SER A 144 -1.91 -3.21 11.60
CA SER A 144 -0.95 -2.15 11.25
C SER A 144 -1.18 -1.63 9.82
N TYR A 145 -1.49 -2.51 8.87
CA TYR A 145 -1.80 -2.10 7.49
C TYR A 145 -3.03 -1.21 7.43
N TYR A 146 -4.08 -1.54 8.18
CA TYR A 146 -5.29 -0.71 8.23
C TYR A 146 -4.96 0.72 8.68
N VAL A 147 -4.16 0.89 9.73
CA VAL A 147 -3.72 2.21 10.20
C VAL A 147 -2.93 2.95 9.12
N LEU A 148 -1.99 2.28 8.46
CA LEU A 148 -1.14 2.87 7.42
C LEU A 148 -1.92 3.26 6.15
N LEU A 149 -2.97 2.51 5.80
CA LEU A 149 -3.87 2.85 4.69
C LEU A 149 -4.69 4.12 4.97
N HIS A 150 -4.81 4.51 6.24
CA HIS A 150 -5.58 5.69 6.73
C HIS A 150 -4.68 6.87 7.12
N LEU A 151 -3.44 6.95 6.61
CA LEU A 151 -2.56 8.10 6.88
C LEU A 151 -3.16 9.41 6.36
N CYS A 152 -3.76 9.39 5.15
CA CYS A 152 -4.45 10.54 4.56
C CYS A 152 -5.97 10.46 4.83
N SER A 153 -6.60 11.60 5.08
CA SER A 153 -8.00 11.75 5.53
C SER A 153 -9.07 11.46 4.47
N ASP A 154 -8.67 11.02 3.27
CA ASP A 154 -9.59 10.84 2.12
C ASP A 154 -10.34 9.49 2.14
N ASN A 155 -10.23 8.74 3.25
CA ASN A 155 -10.86 7.43 3.38
C ASN A 155 -12.31 7.59 3.89
N GLN A 156 -13.27 7.08 3.12
CA GLN A 156 -14.70 7.09 3.46
C GLN A 156 -15.11 6.08 4.57
N GLY A 157 -14.17 5.72 5.45
CA GLY A 157 -14.36 4.73 6.51
C GLY A 157 -14.68 5.33 7.88
N GLU A 158 -14.81 4.47 8.89
CA GLU A 158 -14.85 4.90 10.29
C GLU A 158 -13.57 5.66 10.64
N SER A 159 -13.68 6.77 11.38
CA SER A 159 -12.52 7.50 11.88
C SER A 159 -11.61 6.56 12.68
N LEU A 160 -10.30 6.64 12.46
CA LEU A 160 -9.31 5.88 13.24
C LEU A 160 -9.49 6.04 14.76
N SER A 161 -9.96 7.21 15.22
CA SER A 161 -10.23 7.44 16.64
C SER A 161 -11.31 6.54 17.23
N LEU A 162 -12.33 6.18 16.45
CA LEU A 162 -13.37 5.23 16.84
C LEU A 162 -12.87 3.79 16.66
N TRP A 163 -12.21 3.51 15.53
CA TRP A 163 -11.68 2.19 15.24
C TRP A 163 -10.71 1.68 16.32
N PHE A 164 -9.81 2.54 16.82
CA PHE A 164 -8.87 2.19 17.90
C PHE A 164 -9.55 1.72 19.20
N ARG A 165 -10.83 2.04 19.43
CA ARG A 165 -11.57 1.59 20.62
C ARG A 165 -11.86 0.09 20.59
N HIS A 166 -11.95 -0.48 19.39
CA HIS A 166 -12.27 -1.89 19.19
C HIS A 166 -11.02 -2.76 19.08
N VAL A 167 -9.83 -2.17 18.94
CA VAL A 167 -8.57 -2.93 18.78
C VAL A 167 -8.12 -3.54 20.12
N PRO A 168 -7.91 -4.87 20.19
CA PRO A 168 -7.38 -5.53 21.38
C PRO A 168 -6.10 -4.91 21.92
N PHE A 169 -5.99 -4.81 23.25
CA PHE A 169 -4.83 -4.24 23.93
C PHE A 169 -3.50 -4.95 23.60
N VAL A 170 -3.54 -6.27 23.41
CA VAL A 170 -2.35 -7.06 23.02
C VAL A 170 -1.83 -6.62 21.66
N ILE A 171 -2.74 -6.38 20.70
CA ILE A 171 -2.39 -5.85 19.37
C ILE A 171 -1.86 -4.43 19.50
N MET A 172 -2.45 -3.59 20.35
CA MET A 172 -1.98 -2.22 20.59
C MET A 172 -0.54 -2.13 21.10
N LYS A 173 -0.04 -3.20 21.75
CA LYS A 173 1.34 -3.34 22.25
C LYS A 173 2.29 -4.05 21.29
N SER A 174 1.78 -4.65 20.22
CA SER A 174 2.61 -5.32 19.21
C SER A 174 3.60 -4.36 18.55
N LYS A 175 4.71 -4.89 18.03
CA LYS A 175 5.74 -4.08 17.35
C LYS A 175 5.17 -3.45 16.08
N GLU A 176 4.33 -4.18 15.36
CA GLU A 176 3.69 -3.78 14.10
C GLU A 176 2.76 -2.59 14.32
N MET A 177 1.91 -2.65 15.35
CA MET A 177 1.01 -1.55 15.68
C MET A 177 1.75 -0.34 16.26
N CYS A 178 2.77 -0.57 17.10
CA CYS A 178 3.62 0.52 17.61
C CYS A 178 4.34 1.26 16.47
N PHE A 179 4.82 0.53 15.46
CA PHE A 179 5.36 1.11 14.23
C PHE A 179 4.31 1.96 13.50
N ALA A 180 3.15 1.39 13.16
CA ALA A 180 2.12 2.11 12.40
C ALA A 180 1.64 3.38 13.10
N ARG A 181 1.49 3.35 14.44
CA ARG A 181 1.11 4.52 15.24
C ARG A 181 2.20 5.60 15.26
N ARG A 182 3.49 5.23 15.28
CA ARG A 182 4.59 6.20 15.16
C ARG A 182 4.59 6.86 13.77
N ILE A 183 4.44 6.08 12.70
CA ILE A 183 4.33 6.60 11.33
C ILE A 183 3.13 7.55 11.21
N LEU A 184 1.95 7.16 11.71
CA LEU A 184 0.76 8.02 11.75
C LEU A 184 1.03 9.34 12.48
N ARG A 185 1.71 9.29 13.63
CA ARG A 185 2.08 10.48 14.39
C ARG A 185 3.06 11.36 13.61
N PHE A 186 4.10 10.79 13.01
CA PHE A 186 5.08 11.56 12.23
C PHE A 186 4.44 12.18 10.99
N PHE A 187 3.54 11.46 10.32
CA PHE A 187 2.79 11.97 9.19
C PHE A 187 1.94 13.18 9.58
N ARG A 188 1.13 13.06 10.64
CA ARG A 188 0.25 14.15 11.12
C ARG A 188 1.01 15.37 11.63
N LEU A 189 2.18 15.18 12.21
CA LEU A 189 3.04 16.26 12.70
C LEU A 189 3.93 16.87 11.59
N GLY A 190 3.89 16.33 10.37
CA GLY A 190 4.78 16.76 9.29
C GLY A 190 6.26 16.45 9.55
N ASN A 191 6.58 15.48 10.42
CA ASN A 191 7.95 15.09 10.72
C ASN A 191 8.48 14.12 9.65
N TYR A 192 8.77 14.67 8.48
CA TYR A 192 9.23 13.93 7.30
C TYR A 192 10.51 13.14 7.56
N LYS A 193 11.48 13.70 8.30
CA LYS A 193 12.73 13.02 8.67
C LYS A 193 12.42 11.74 9.45
N GLN A 194 11.73 11.84 10.58
CA GLN A 194 11.48 10.67 11.41
C GLN A 194 10.61 9.63 10.68
N LEU A 195 9.68 10.06 9.83
CA LEU A 195 8.87 9.13 9.04
C LEU A 195 9.74 8.31 8.07
N ILE A 196 10.57 8.96 7.26
CA ILE A 196 11.42 8.29 6.25
C ILE A 196 12.40 7.33 6.94
N TYR A 197 13.15 7.81 7.94
CA TYR A 197 14.14 6.98 8.64
C TYR A 197 13.50 5.83 9.43
N THR A 198 12.35 6.04 10.08
CA THR A 198 11.66 4.95 10.80
C THR A 198 11.10 3.93 9.82
N THR A 199 10.60 4.37 8.66
CA THR A 199 10.11 3.46 7.61
C THR A 199 11.24 2.58 7.11
N GLU A 200 12.38 3.17 6.76
CA GLU A 200 13.54 2.43 6.28
C GLU A 200 14.10 1.47 7.36
N ALA A 201 14.15 1.91 8.62
CA ALA A 201 14.75 1.15 9.70
C ALA A 201 13.84 0.08 10.31
N GLU A 202 12.52 0.08 10.10
CA GLU A 202 11.61 -0.81 10.83
C GLU A 202 10.47 -1.42 10.03
N ALA A 203 10.10 -0.86 8.86
CA ALA A 203 8.96 -1.36 8.10
C ALA A 203 9.16 -2.80 7.60
N SER A 204 8.11 -3.62 7.72
CA SER A 204 7.99 -4.83 6.90
C SER A 204 7.80 -4.42 5.43
N TYR A 205 8.07 -5.33 4.49
CA TYR A 205 7.95 -5.01 3.07
C TYR A 205 6.55 -4.52 2.69
N LEU A 206 5.51 -5.16 3.21
CA LEU A 206 4.12 -4.77 2.93
C LEU A 206 3.72 -3.46 3.61
N GLN A 207 4.26 -3.18 4.81
CA GLN A 207 4.10 -1.85 5.41
C GLN A 207 4.76 -0.77 4.54
N TYR A 208 5.96 -1.03 4.03
CA TYR A 208 6.65 -0.13 3.10
C TYR A 208 5.84 0.08 1.81
N CYS A 209 5.32 -0.99 1.20
CA CYS A 209 4.45 -0.90 0.01
C CYS A 209 3.26 0.05 0.21
N ILE A 210 2.69 0.08 1.43
CA ILE A 210 1.61 1.00 1.79
C ILE A 210 2.15 2.43 2.00
N ILE A 211 3.28 2.60 2.67
CA ILE A 211 3.84 3.92 3.03
C ILE A 211 4.41 4.67 1.82
N GLU A 212 5.04 3.94 0.89
CA GLU A 212 5.76 4.50 -0.26
C GLU A 212 4.94 5.52 -1.06
N ARG A 213 3.64 5.30 -1.23
CA ARG A 213 2.75 6.23 -1.94
C ARG A 213 2.66 7.63 -1.32
N TYR A 214 2.97 7.76 -0.04
CA TYR A 214 2.93 9.02 0.70
C TYR A 214 4.30 9.71 0.71
N ILE A 215 5.39 9.00 0.39
CA ILE A 215 6.77 9.53 0.47
C ILE A 215 6.95 10.75 -0.41
N SER A 216 6.35 10.76 -1.59
CA SER A 216 6.37 11.90 -2.51
C SER A 216 5.69 13.15 -1.94
N GLU A 217 4.56 12.98 -1.26
CA GLU A 217 3.86 14.07 -0.55
C GLU A 217 4.71 14.58 0.61
N ILE A 218 5.34 13.66 1.35
CA ILE A 218 6.22 13.95 2.47
C ILE A 218 7.50 14.68 2.01
N ARG A 219 8.06 14.33 0.85
CA ARG A 219 9.19 15.01 0.22
C ARG A 219 8.81 16.42 -0.23
N ALA A 220 7.63 16.60 -0.83
CA ALA A 220 7.11 17.93 -1.17
C ALA A 220 6.86 18.80 0.07
N LEU A 221 6.36 18.23 1.15
CA LEU A 221 6.23 18.91 2.44
C LEU A 221 7.61 19.33 2.99
N ALA A 222 8.60 18.45 2.94
CA ALA A 222 9.96 18.76 3.38
C ALA A 222 10.57 19.94 2.59
N LEU A 223 10.44 19.92 1.26
CA LEU A 223 10.85 21.03 0.40
C LEU A 223 10.15 22.34 0.77
N SER A 224 8.84 22.28 1.02
CA SER A 224 8.07 23.43 1.49
C SER A 224 8.63 23.98 2.79
N CYS A 225 8.86 23.12 3.78
CA CYS A 225 9.41 23.51 5.08
C CYS A 225 10.79 24.17 4.95
N VAL A 226 11.68 23.61 4.13
CA VAL A 226 13.02 24.18 3.88
C VAL A 226 12.92 25.52 3.15
N ASN A 227 12.05 25.63 2.13
CA ASN A 227 11.85 26.86 1.38
C ASN A 227 11.28 28.00 2.26
N TYR A 228 10.34 27.70 3.15
CA TYR A 228 9.75 28.69 4.06
C TYR A 228 10.66 29.06 5.23
N GLY A 229 11.35 28.08 5.81
CA GLY A 229 12.23 28.26 6.98
C GLY A 229 13.63 28.76 6.64
N GLY A 230 14.04 28.65 5.37
CA GLY A 230 15.38 29.04 4.91
C GLY A 230 15.63 30.54 4.97
N TYR A 231 16.86 30.91 5.36
CA TYR A 231 17.31 32.29 5.35
C TYR A 231 17.82 32.67 3.95
N LYS A 232 17.31 33.77 3.38
CA LYS A 232 17.56 34.19 1.97
C LYS A 232 19.04 34.25 1.57
N LEU A 233 19.91 34.53 2.52
CA LEU A 233 21.33 34.78 2.27
C LEU A 233 22.18 33.51 2.21
N GLN A 234 21.62 32.34 2.58
CA GLN A 234 22.35 31.08 2.55
C GLN A 234 21.53 30.01 1.81
N PRO A 235 21.90 29.68 0.57
CA PRO A 235 21.19 28.66 -0.18
C PRO A 235 21.45 27.27 0.43
N TYR A 236 20.45 26.39 0.40
CA TYR A 236 20.49 25.13 1.15
C TYR A 236 21.20 24.03 0.34
N PRO A 237 22.20 23.31 0.88
CA PRO A 237 22.89 22.25 0.15
C PRO A 237 21.95 21.10 -0.25
N LEU A 238 21.83 20.83 -1.55
CA LEU A 238 20.94 19.77 -2.06
C LEU A 238 21.41 18.38 -1.61
N THR A 239 22.73 18.19 -1.52
CA THR A 239 23.39 16.99 -0.95
C THR A 239 22.87 16.63 0.44
N HIS A 240 22.72 17.61 1.33
CA HIS A 240 22.23 17.37 2.68
C HIS A 240 20.74 16.97 2.65
N LEU A 241 19.95 17.62 1.79
CA LEU A 241 18.52 17.35 1.66
C LEU A 241 18.24 16.00 1.00
N SER A 242 19.03 15.62 0.00
CA SER A 242 18.98 14.31 -0.66
C SER A 242 19.22 13.18 0.33
N ASN A 243 20.25 13.30 1.17
CA ASN A 243 20.51 12.35 2.25
C ASN A 243 19.37 12.29 3.27
N LEU A 244 18.80 13.45 3.64
CA LEU A 244 17.71 13.54 4.59
C LEU A 244 16.40 12.91 4.07
N LEU A 245 16.17 12.98 2.76
CA LEU A 245 14.97 12.46 2.08
C LEU A 245 15.18 11.08 1.46
N MET A 246 16.36 10.49 1.64
CA MET A 246 16.77 9.19 1.10
C MET A 246 16.43 9.05 -0.39
N MET A 247 16.83 10.04 -1.19
CA MET A 247 16.62 10.09 -2.64
C MET A 247 17.85 10.57 -3.37
N GLN A 248 17.99 10.21 -4.65
CA GLN A 248 19.10 10.68 -5.48
C GLN A 248 19.06 12.21 -5.68
N GLU A 249 20.23 12.84 -5.76
CA GLU A 249 20.33 14.30 -5.94
C GLU A 249 19.68 14.76 -7.26
N SER A 250 19.81 13.98 -8.34
CA SER A 250 19.18 14.27 -9.64
C SER A 250 17.65 14.24 -9.59
N ASP A 251 17.09 13.32 -8.81
CA ASP A 251 15.64 13.24 -8.62
C ASP A 251 15.15 14.37 -7.73
N LEU A 252 15.94 14.76 -6.73
CA LEU A 252 15.60 15.88 -5.86
C LEU A 252 15.62 17.20 -6.62
N GLU A 253 16.61 17.40 -7.50
CA GLU A 253 16.64 18.55 -8.40
C GLU A 253 15.40 18.57 -9.32
N SER A 254 15.04 17.42 -9.90
CA SER A 254 13.82 17.30 -10.72
C SER A 254 12.56 17.64 -9.92
N LEU A 255 12.45 17.15 -8.68
CA LEU A 255 11.34 17.45 -7.77
C LEU A 255 11.29 18.95 -7.42
N CYS A 256 12.43 19.59 -7.17
CA CYS A 256 12.51 21.04 -6.95
C CYS A 256 11.94 21.81 -8.15
N VAL A 257 12.33 21.44 -9.37
CA VAL A 257 11.80 22.06 -10.60
C VAL A 257 10.29 21.83 -10.74
N ASP A 258 9.80 20.61 -10.48
CA ASP A 258 8.37 20.29 -10.53
C ASP A 258 7.56 21.06 -9.48
N CYS A 259 8.16 21.37 -8.33
CA CYS A 259 7.62 22.24 -7.28
C CYS A 259 7.79 23.74 -7.56
N GLY A 260 8.44 24.13 -8.68
CA GLY A 260 8.66 25.52 -9.07
C GLY A 260 9.80 26.22 -8.31
N LEU A 261 10.70 25.45 -7.68
CA LEU A 261 11.86 25.95 -6.97
C LEU A 261 13.09 26.03 -7.91
N GLN A 262 13.96 27.01 -7.66
CA GLN A 262 15.20 27.19 -8.43
C GLN A 262 16.38 26.55 -7.71
N THR A 263 17.16 25.78 -8.45
CA THR A 263 18.47 25.27 -8.04
C THR A 263 19.58 26.11 -8.69
N SER A 264 20.65 26.38 -7.94
CA SER A 264 21.84 27.09 -8.42
C SER A 264 23.08 26.25 -8.15
N SER A 265 24.01 26.20 -9.10
CA SER A 265 25.32 25.58 -8.84
C SER A 265 26.25 26.61 -8.18
N ASP A 266 26.80 26.28 -7.02
CA ASP A 266 28.04 26.92 -6.60
C ASP A 266 29.11 26.53 -7.61
N GLY A 267 30.03 27.44 -7.97
CA GLY A 267 31.10 27.20 -8.97
C GLY A 267 32.04 26.01 -8.69
N ILE A 268 31.79 25.24 -7.63
CA ILE A 268 32.46 23.99 -7.21
C ILE A 268 31.61 22.74 -7.62
N GLY A 269 30.49 22.93 -8.31
CA GLY A 269 29.60 21.85 -8.79
C GLY A 269 28.59 21.34 -7.76
N LYS A 270 28.44 22.02 -6.61
CA LYS A 270 27.40 21.69 -5.62
C LYS A 270 26.11 22.42 -5.97
N VAL A 271 25.02 21.65 -6.10
CA VAL A 271 23.69 22.21 -6.32
C VAL A 271 23.12 22.70 -4.99
N LEU A 272 22.64 23.94 -4.99
CA LEU A 272 21.98 24.55 -3.85
C LEU A 272 20.55 24.96 -4.18
N LEU A 273 19.68 24.89 -3.18
CA LEU A 273 18.30 25.34 -3.27
C LEU A 273 18.19 26.83 -2.91
N SER A 274 17.63 27.63 -3.81
CA SER A 274 17.30 29.03 -3.53
C SER A 274 16.03 29.10 -2.67
N THR A 275 16.10 29.80 -1.54
CA THR A 275 15.00 29.83 -0.54
C THR A 275 14.12 31.08 -0.69
N LYS A 276 12.82 30.91 -0.41
CA LYS A 276 11.74 31.92 -0.34
C LYS A 276 11.02 32.28 -1.66
N LEU A 277 10.56 31.28 -2.40
CA LEU A 277 9.53 31.45 -3.45
C LEU A 277 8.11 31.32 -2.85
N THR A 278 7.19 32.20 -3.29
CA THR A 278 5.83 32.40 -2.72
C THR A 278 4.78 31.37 -3.17
N SER A 279 5.11 30.45 -4.08
CA SER A 279 4.15 29.48 -4.64
C SER A 279 4.06 28.20 -3.82
N SER A 280 2.85 27.64 -3.70
CA SER A 280 2.62 26.30 -3.14
C SER A 280 3.50 25.26 -3.85
N CYS A 281 4.36 24.56 -3.10
CA CYS A 281 5.20 23.48 -3.61
C CYS A 281 4.38 22.20 -3.81
N ASN A 282 3.42 22.23 -4.74
CA ASN A 282 2.71 21.05 -5.19
C ASN A 282 3.24 20.67 -6.58
N PRO A 283 3.88 19.50 -6.75
CA PRO A 283 4.40 19.08 -8.04
C PRO A 283 3.29 19.00 -9.09
N LYS A 284 3.48 19.66 -10.23
CA LYS A 284 2.51 19.70 -11.34
C LYS A 284 2.40 18.37 -12.09
N ARG A 285 3.45 17.54 -12.05
CA ARG A 285 3.48 16.17 -12.57
C ARG A 285 3.33 15.23 -11.39
N GLY A 286 2.38 14.29 -11.49
CA GLY A 286 1.93 13.46 -10.38
C GLY A 286 3.05 12.86 -9.52
N TYR A 287 2.75 12.76 -8.23
CA TYR A 287 3.65 12.37 -7.15
C TYR A 287 4.36 11.01 -7.31
N GLN A 288 3.96 10.13 -8.25
CA GLN A 288 4.45 8.75 -8.37
C GLN A 288 5.94 8.61 -8.70
N LYS A 289 6.57 9.61 -9.34
CA LYS A 289 7.99 9.52 -9.75
C LYS A 289 8.96 9.53 -8.57
N TYR A 290 8.57 10.13 -7.45
CA TYR A 290 9.47 10.42 -6.32
C TYR A 290 9.06 9.66 -5.05
N CYS A 291 8.52 8.45 -5.18
CA CYS A 291 8.05 7.67 -4.03
C CYS A 291 9.13 6.73 -3.46
N GLU A 292 10.00 6.18 -4.31
CA GLU A 292 10.95 5.14 -3.93
C GLU A 292 12.03 5.67 -2.98
N LEU A 293 12.33 4.89 -1.93
CA LEU A 293 13.41 5.16 -1.00
C LEU A 293 14.68 4.44 -1.47
N VAL A 294 15.81 5.15 -1.49
CA VAL A 294 17.12 4.53 -1.75
C VAL A 294 17.55 3.76 -0.49
N SER A 295 17.33 2.43 -0.48
CA SER A 295 17.71 1.54 0.63
C SER A 295 17.93 0.10 0.17
N GLU A 296 19.15 -0.40 0.35
CA GLU A 296 19.53 -1.79 0.10
C GLU A 296 18.69 -2.79 0.93
N ARG A 297 18.18 -2.37 2.08
CA ARG A 297 17.35 -3.23 2.93
C ARG A 297 15.98 -3.48 2.29
N LEU A 298 15.34 -2.41 1.81
CA LEU A 298 14.02 -2.50 1.20
C LEU A 298 14.09 -3.25 -0.13
N GLU A 299 15.19 -3.11 -0.87
CA GLU A 299 15.48 -3.90 -2.07
C GLU A 299 15.61 -5.40 -1.77
N ARG A 300 16.36 -5.77 -0.72
CA ARG A 300 16.46 -7.18 -0.28
C ARG A 300 15.10 -7.75 0.13
N LEU A 301 14.33 -6.98 0.90
CA LEU A 301 12.97 -7.39 1.31
C LEU A 301 12.02 -7.56 0.11
N ALA A 302 12.17 -6.74 -0.94
CA ALA A 302 11.39 -6.87 -2.16
C ALA A 302 11.70 -8.16 -2.94
N ALA A 303 12.97 -8.56 -2.95
CA ALA A 303 13.40 -9.81 -3.58
C ALA A 303 12.82 -11.03 -2.86
N GLU A 304 12.86 -11.05 -1.52
CA GLU A 304 12.32 -12.14 -0.70
C GLU A 304 10.80 -12.34 -0.89
N VAL A 305 10.04 -11.25 -1.05
CA VAL A 305 8.58 -11.32 -1.22
C VAL A 305 8.15 -11.71 -2.65
N SER A 306 9.03 -11.56 -3.64
CA SER A 306 8.74 -12.00 -5.02
C SER A 306 8.68 -13.52 -5.18
N GLU A 307 9.04 -14.28 -4.13
CA GLU A 307 8.98 -15.75 -4.09
C GLU A 307 7.67 -16.33 -3.51
N LEU A 308 6.78 -15.49 -2.95
CA LEU A 308 5.43 -15.87 -2.48
C LEU A 308 4.51 -16.24 -3.65
#